data_AF-A0A351HY80-F1
#
_entry.id   AF-A0A351HY80-F1
#
_cell.length_a   1.000
_cell.length_b   1.000
_cell.length_c   1.000
_cell.angle_alpha   90.00
_cell.angle_beta   90.00
_cell.angle_gamma   90.00
#
_symmetry.space_group_name_H-M   'P 1'
#
loop_
_entity.id
_entity.type
_entity.pdbx_description
1 polymer ?
#
loop_
_entity_poly.entity_id
_entity_poly.type
_entity_poly.pdbx_seq_one_letter_code
_entity_poly.pdbx_strand_id
1 'polypeptide(L)' 'AVVLCGGATKPRDLPVEGRNLKGVDFAINFLSANTKSLLDSNLTDGNFTSAKDKHVVI' A
#
# COMPACT_ATOMS: atom_id res chain seq x y z
N ALA A 1 10.37 7.60 -32.59
CA ALA A 1 10.99 7.33 -31.27
C ALA A 1 9.93 6.74 -30.35
N VAL A 2 10.32 5.90 -29.39
CA VAL A 2 9.42 5.29 -28.39
C VAL A 2 9.95 5.62 -27.00
N VAL A 3 9.07 5.98 -26.08
CA VAL A 3 9.40 6.25 -24.67
C VAL A 3 8.72 5.21 -23.80
N LEU A 4 9.49 4.55 -22.94
CA LEU A 4 8.98 3.54 -22.01
C LEU A 4 8.77 4.16 -20.63
N CYS A 5 7.51 4.14 -20.15
CA CYS A 5 7.08 4.74 -18.88
C CYS A 5 6.44 3.69 -17.94
N GLY A 6 7.00 2.49 -17.86
CA GLY A 6 6.40 1.36 -17.13
C GLY A 6 6.42 1.48 -15.60
N GLY A 7 7.13 2.45 -15.04
CA GLY A 7 7.22 2.66 -13.59
C GLY A 7 7.85 1.48 -12.83
N ALA A 8 7.53 1.38 -11.54
CA ALA A 8 8.02 0.32 -10.65
C ALA A 8 6.84 -0.45 -10.04
N THR A 9 6.58 -1.65 -10.54
CA THR A 9 5.47 -2.50 -10.08
C THR A 9 5.90 -3.53 -9.03
N LYS A 10 7.19 -3.81 -8.91
CA LYS A 10 7.73 -4.77 -7.95
C LYS A 10 8.08 -4.08 -6.63
N PRO A 11 7.39 -4.40 -5.51
CA PRO A 11 7.76 -3.86 -4.21
C PRO A 11 9.12 -4.40 -3.75
N ARG A 12 9.85 -3.59 -2.98
CA ARG A 12 11.07 -4.03 -2.29
C ARG A 12 10.68 -4.86 -1.07
N ASP A 13 11.28 -6.04 -0.97
CA ASP A 13 11.08 -6.93 0.17
C ASP A 13 12.25 -6.88 1.15
N LEU A 14 11.97 -7.16 2.42
CA LEU A 14 12.97 -7.25 3.49
C LEU A 14 12.90 -8.67 4.09
N PRO A 15 13.81 -9.58 3.67
CA PRO A 15 13.78 -10.97 4.12
C PRO A 15 14.41 -11.08 5.51
N VAL A 16 13.60 -10.80 6.54
CA VAL A 16 13.97 -10.92 7.95
C VAL A 16 12.97 -11.82 8.68
N GLU A 17 13.37 -12.34 9.84
CA GLU A 17 12.47 -13.09 10.70
C GLU A 17 11.23 -12.24 11.04
N GLY A 18 10.06 -12.86 11.02
CA GLY A 18 8.80 -12.16 11.28
C GLY A 18 8.21 -11.38 10.09
N ARG A 19 8.85 -11.39 8.90
CA ARG A 19 8.32 -10.73 7.68
C ARG A 19 6.89 -11.15 7.30
N ASN A 20 6.50 -12.39 7.61
CA ASN A 20 5.19 -12.94 7.30
C ASN A 20 4.16 -12.79 8.43
N LEU A 21 4.49 -12.07 9.51
CA LEU A 21 3.58 -11.84 10.62
C LEU A 21 2.44 -10.89 10.21
N LYS A 22 1.27 -11.10 10.83
CA LYS A 22 0.10 -10.24 10.63
C LYS A 22 0.42 -8.79 11.03
N GLY A 23 0.21 -7.86 10.10
CA GLY A 23 0.50 -6.44 10.28
C GLY A 23 1.77 -5.94 9.57
N VAL A 24 2.54 -6.84 8.94
CA VAL A 24 3.67 -6.49 8.06
C VAL A 24 3.23 -6.57 6.60
N ASP A 25 2.83 -5.43 6.04
CA ASP A 25 2.29 -5.32 4.69
C ASP A 25 3.18 -4.46 3.78
N PHE A 26 3.13 -4.72 2.47
CA PHE A 26 3.78 -3.82 1.51
C PHE A 26 3.08 -2.48 1.46
N ALA A 27 3.85 -1.39 1.50
CA ALA A 27 3.34 -0.03 1.42
C ALA A 27 2.46 0.21 0.17
N ILE A 28 2.83 -0.36 -0.98
CA ILE A 28 2.05 -0.24 -2.23
C ILE A 28 0.61 -0.72 -2.06
N ASN A 29 0.36 -1.81 -1.32
CA ASN A 29 -1.00 -2.31 -1.13
C ASN A 29 -1.86 -1.32 -0.33
N PHE A 30 -1.30 -0.78 0.75
CA PHE A 30 -1.96 0.23 1.59
C PHE A 30 -2.25 1.50 0.81
N LEU A 31 -1.24 2.02 0.09
CA LEU A 31 -1.36 3.27 -0.66
C LEU A 31 -2.34 3.13 -1.84
N SER A 32 -2.29 2.02 -2.57
CA SER A 32 -3.19 1.76 -3.69
C SER A 32 -4.66 1.67 -3.24
N ALA A 33 -4.94 0.91 -2.17
CA ALA A 33 -6.30 0.78 -1.66
C ALA A 33 -6.86 2.13 -1.17
N ASN A 34 -6.07 2.88 -0.40
CA ASN A 34 -6.50 4.17 0.14
C ASN A 34 -6.69 5.24 -0.95
N THR A 35 -5.78 5.30 -1.92
CA THR A 35 -5.89 6.24 -3.03
C THR A 35 -7.12 5.93 -3.88
N LYS A 36 -7.37 4.64 -4.17
CA LYS A 36 -8.53 4.22 -4.94
C LYS A 36 -9.84 4.57 -4.21
N SER A 37 -9.95 4.20 -2.94
CA SER A 37 -11.14 4.50 -2.12
C SER A 37 -11.38 6.01 -1.99
N LEU A 38 -10.32 6.82 -1.88
CA LEU A 38 -10.45 8.28 -1.87
C LEU A 38 -11.01 8.81 -3.20
N LEU A 39 -10.46 8.36 -4.33
CA LEU A 39 -10.86 8.84 -5.66
C LEU A 39 -12.25 8.34 -6.08
N ASP A 40 -12.58 7.09 -5.76
CA ASP A 40 -13.81 6.45 -6.20
C ASP A 40 -15.00 6.80 -5.30
N SER A 41 -14.77 7.05 -4.00
CA SER A 41 -15.86 7.15 -3.02
C SER A 41 -15.63 8.13 -1.87
N ASN A 42 -14.57 8.97 -1.91
CA ASN A 42 -14.18 9.82 -0.78
C ASN A 42 -14.06 9.05 0.55
N LEU A 43 -13.52 7.81 0.50
CA LEU A 43 -13.35 6.93 1.66
C LEU A 43 -14.65 6.41 2.30
N THR A 44 -15.79 6.57 1.64
CA THR A 44 -17.10 6.13 2.18
C THR A 44 -17.37 4.64 1.94
N ASP A 45 -16.64 4.00 1.03
CA ASP A 45 -16.81 2.59 0.68
C ASP A 45 -16.20 1.60 1.69
N GLY A 46 -15.39 2.08 2.64
CA GLY A 46 -14.71 1.25 3.62
C GLY A 46 -13.62 0.31 3.04
N ASN A 47 -13.26 0.45 1.76
CA ASN A 47 -12.28 -0.39 1.07
C ASN A 47 -10.83 0.08 1.27
N PHE A 48 -10.58 0.86 2.32
CA PHE A 48 -9.29 1.46 2.63
C PHE A 48 -8.79 0.94 3.98
N THR A 49 -7.47 0.83 4.14
CA THR A 49 -6.88 0.44 5.42
C THR A 49 -6.58 1.68 6.23
N SER A 50 -7.24 1.83 7.39
CA SER A 50 -6.94 2.93 8.30
C SER A 50 -5.73 2.61 9.19
N ALA A 51 -4.77 3.53 9.18
CA ALA A 51 -3.67 3.62 10.13
C ALA A 51 -3.96 4.59 11.28
N LYS A 52 -5.16 5.17 11.34
CA LYS A 52 -5.56 6.10 12.40
C LYS A 52 -5.46 5.40 13.76
N ASP A 53 -4.90 6.11 14.73
CA ASP A 53 -4.74 5.65 16.11
C ASP A 53 -3.85 4.39 16.25
N LYS A 54 -3.03 4.07 15.24
CA LYS A 54 -2.04 2.98 15.28
C LYS A 54 -0.61 3.53 15.35
N HIS A 55 0.26 2.83 16.07
CA HIS A 55 1.70 3.05 16.00
C HIS A 55 2.26 2.29 14.79
N VAL A 56 2.65 3.03 13.74
CA VAL A 56 3.10 2.48 12.45
C VAL A 56 4.56 2.82 12.21
N VAL A 57 5.31 1.88 11.65
CA VAL A 57 6.69 2.04 11.15
C VAL A 57 6.69 1.74 9.65
N ILE A 58 7.47 2.50 8.88
CA ILE A 58 7.51 2.46 7.40
C ILE A 58 8.90 2.03 6.93
#